data_AF-A0A956GJR5-F1
#
_entry.id   AF-A0A956GJR5-F1
#
_cell.length_a   1.000
_cell.length_b   1.000
_cell.length_c   1.000
_cell.angle_alpha   90.00
_cell.angle_beta   90.00
_cell.angle_gamma   90.00
#
_symmetry.space_group_name_H-M   'P 1'
#
loop_
_entity.id
_entity.type
_entity.pdbx_description
1 polymer ?
#
loop_
_entity_poly.entity_id
_entity_poly.type
_entity_poly.pdbx_seq_one_letter_code
_entity_poly.pdbx_strand_id
1 'polypeptide(L)'
;LAFLATVPTILGVRHGNRILWTMAIAALPVFFVVGGYHLWRRICPLAVVAQLGRLLGRPGTRKVGDWLAGRYFAIQFALLLTGMSLRLIATNGSTTWLAGFLIVVVVVAAATSFVFAGKTWCNFLCPVGIVEKMYSEPARLHAADGATTSQCAPCVACKKHCPDIDVEGGYWKEVGDRPRRAVYFAWPGVVTAFYVYYWLVAGTWDYYFDGSWAYETDLPSKWLDPGFFFAPLDVIPRVAAAPLTLLVGGLLSYLVFAAGERLALRRALRGVTADSLADAEARQRVRHHALVLAGFLAFNSFYFFAGQPSLRVLPAWAVQGWGFVVVLASAAIFFRRWIRKESEYVQEKFAQKILKKWEWGDAPPSDDLQDIYLLHTERTKQREARLRAYKETVRELVADGLVTRAELVILDSLRAQLGITDKDHQKAIAELSDEERQLFDPAYQGSVEQRLQRQQYRKDLERIVIENARAGAAPSPATLEALRDEYGVTDDEQAAELEG
;
A
#
# COMPACT_ATOMS: atom_id res chain seq x y z
N LEU A 1 -28.95 13.93 10.91
CA LEU A 1 -30.01 14.95 10.74
C LEU A 1 -30.22 15.32 9.26
N ALA A 2 -29.21 15.74 8.50
CA ALA A 2 -29.35 16.07 7.08
C ALA A 2 -29.98 14.96 6.19
N PHE A 3 -29.62 13.69 6.38
CA PHE A 3 -30.19 12.58 5.59
C PHE A 3 -31.63 12.22 5.96
N LEU A 4 -31.97 12.30 7.25
CA LEU A 4 -33.33 12.13 7.76
C LEU A 4 -34.26 13.26 7.28
N ALA A 5 -33.71 14.43 6.96
CA ALA A 5 -34.46 15.55 6.38
C ALA A 5 -34.53 15.49 4.85
N THR A 6 -33.44 15.13 4.16
CA THR A 6 -33.32 15.17 2.69
C THR A 6 -34.02 14.01 1.97
N VAL A 7 -34.00 12.79 2.54
CA VAL A 7 -34.67 11.66 1.88
C VAL A 7 -36.19 11.85 1.86
N PRO A 8 -36.88 12.17 2.98
CA PRO A 8 -38.33 12.39 2.94
C PRO A 8 -38.73 13.59 2.08
N THR A 9 -37.93 14.66 2.06
CA THR A 9 -38.20 15.83 1.19
C THR A 9 -38.02 15.49 -0.29
N ILE A 10 -36.96 14.77 -0.68
CA ILE A 10 -36.77 14.33 -2.07
C ILE A 10 -37.89 13.39 -2.49
N LEU A 11 -38.31 12.47 -1.62
CA LEU A 11 -39.40 11.52 -1.88
C LEU A 11 -40.78 12.20 -1.95
N GLY A 12 -40.96 13.37 -1.34
CA GLY A 12 -42.18 14.18 -1.45
C GLY A 12 -42.32 14.95 -2.77
N VAL A 13 -41.26 15.00 -3.60
CA VAL A 13 -41.29 15.66 -4.91
C VAL A 13 -41.72 14.67 -5.99
N ARG A 14 -42.52 15.12 -6.97
CA ARG A 14 -43.00 14.32 -8.12
C ARG A 14 -41.89 13.57 -8.88
N HIS A 15 -40.66 14.06 -8.83
CA HIS A 15 -39.50 13.47 -9.52
C HIS A 15 -38.48 12.84 -8.54
N GLY A 16 -38.86 12.61 -7.29
CA GLY A 16 -37.97 12.15 -6.22
C GLY A 16 -37.17 10.89 -6.55
N ASN A 17 -37.84 9.84 -7.02
CA ASN A 17 -37.20 8.57 -7.38
C ASN A 17 -36.18 8.75 -8.51
N ARG A 18 -36.55 9.50 -9.56
CA ARG A 18 -35.65 9.80 -10.68
C ARG A 18 -34.43 10.57 -10.20
N ILE A 19 -34.61 11.64 -9.40
CA ILE A 19 -33.50 12.45 -8.88
C ILE A 19 -32.56 11.61 -8.02
N LEU A 20 -33.12 10.81 -7.09
CA LEU A 20 -32.31 9.96 -6.23
C LEU A 20 -31.45 8.99 -7.05
N TRP A 21 -32.07 8.24 -7.96
CA TRP A 21 -31.39 7.16 -8.68
C TRP A 21 -30.48 7.64 -9.81
N THR A 22 -30.88 8.68 -10.54
CA THR A 22 -30.16 9.14 -11.74
C THR A 22 -29.21 10.30 -11.48
N MET A 23 -29.36 11.02 -10.36
CA MET A 23 -28.46 12.12 -9.99
C MET A 23 -27.69 11.80 -8.71
N ALA A 24 -28.37 11.60 -7.59
CA ALA A 24 -27.69 11.46 -6.30
C ALA A 24 -26.82 10.19 -6.22
N ILE A 25 -27.39 9.02 -6.57
CA ILE A 25 -26.65 7.75 -6.58
C ILE A 25 -25.64 7.70 -7.73
N ALA A 26 -25.97 8.27 -8.90
CA ALA A 26 -25.06 8.33 -10.04
C ALA A 26 -23.82 9.22 -9.79
N ALA A 27 -23.92 10.23 -8.92
CA ALA A 27 -22.80 11.07 -8.53
C ALA A 27 -21.81 10.38 -7.57
N LEU A 28 -22.23 9.31 -6.87
CA LEU A 28 -21.42 8.69 -5.82
C LEU A 28 -20.08 8.12 -6.32
N PRO A 29 -19.99 7.33 -7.41
CA PRO A 29 -18.69 6.80 -7.85
C PRO A 29 -17.68 7.88 -8.23
N VAL A 30 -18.12 8.93 -8.94
CA VAL A 30 -17.28 10.11 -9.22
C VAL A 30 -16.86 10.80 -7.92
N PHE A 31 -17.76 10.93 -6.95
CA PHE A 31 -17.41 11.48 -5.64
C PHE A 31 -16.37 10.63 -4.89
N PHE A 32 -16.46 9.30 -4.93
CA PHE A 32 -15.47 8.41 -4.28
C PHE A 32 -14.09 8.57 -4.89
N VAL A 33 -14.06 8.73 -6.21
CA VAL A 33 -12.85 8.92 -7.01
C VAL A 33 -12.20 10.28 -6.74
N VAL A 34 -13.00 11.36 -6.73
CA VAL A 34 -12.49 12.74 -6.64
C VAL A 34 -12.29 13.17 -5.18
N GLY A 35 -13.29 12.95 -4.34
CA GLY A 35 -13.26 13.31 -2.92
C GLY A 35 -12.44 12.34 -2.06
N GLY A 36 -12.18 11.14 -2.57
CA GLY A 36 -11.41 10.12 -1.88
C GLY A 36 -12.21 9.37 -0.80
N TYR A 37 -11.66 8.22 -0.42
CA TYR A 37 -12.29 7.29 0.51
C TYR A 37 -12.60 7.91 1.88
N HIS A 38 -11.64 8.64 2.44
CA HIS A 38 -11.78 9.15 3.80
C HIS A 38 -12.81 10.27 3.92
N LEU A 39 -12.89 11.16 2.94
CA LEU A 39 -13.88 12.23 2.91
C LEU A 39 -15.30 11.67 2.83
N TRP A 40 -15.53 10.70 1.93
CA TRP A 40 -16.82 10.03 1.80
C TRP A 40 -17.27 9.40 3.12
N ARG A 41 -16.39 8.66 3.81
CA ARG A 41 -16.76 8.02 5.09
C ARG A 41 -17.05 8.98 6.24
N ARG A 42 -16.59 10.22 6.15
CA ARG A 42 -16.91 11.29 7.12
C ARG A 42 -18.27 11.93 6.82
N ILE A 43 -18.60 12.10 5.55
CA ILE A 43 -19.85 12.76 5.11
C ILE A 43 -21.01 11.76 4.99
N CYS A 44 -20.72 10.47 4.81
CA CYS A 44 -21.71 9.43 4.61
C CYS A 44 -22.72 9.40 5.78
N PRO A 45 -24.01 9.64 5.51
CA PRO A 45 -25.00 9.74 6.57
C PRO A 45 -25.26 8.42 7.28
N LEU A 46 -25.17 7.30 6.55
CA LEU A 46 -25.26 5.96 7.14
C LEU A 46 -24.07 5.67 8.05
N ALA A 47 -22.89 6.25 7.79
CA ALA A 47 -21.75 6.11 8.68
C ALA A 47 -21.99 6.81 10.03
N VAL A 48 -22.65 7.97 10.02
CA VAL A 48 -23.05 8.69 11.25
C VAL A 48 -24.11 7.91 12.02
N VAL A 49 -25.16 7.41 11.34
CA VAL A 49 -26.20 6.58 11.96
C VAL A 49 -25.62 5.28 12.53
N ALA A 50 -24.66 4.66 11.84
CA ALA A 50 -23.96 3.49 12.32
C ALA A 50 -22.99 3.76 13.49
N GLN A 51 -22.91 5.00 13.97
CA GLN A 51 -22.21 5.38 15.20
C GLN A 51 -23.17 5.84 16.30
N LEU A 52 -24.49 5.74 16.10
CA LEU A 52 -25.50 6.23 17.02
C LEU A 52 -25.36 5.66 18.43
N GLY A 53 -25.05 4.37 18.57
CA GLY A 53 -24.81 3.74 19.88
C GLY A 53 -23.67 4.40 20.63
N ARG A 54 -22.59 4.78 19.94
CA ARG A 54 -21.47 5.53 20.54
C ARG A 54 -21.89 6.96 20.91
N LEU A 55 -22.60 7.65 20.02
CA LEU A 55 -23.06 9.03 20.25
C LEU A 55 -24.03 9.11 21.45
N LEU A 56 -24.80 8.06 21.70
CA LEU A 56 -25.70 7.95 22.86
C LEU A 56 -25.05 7.36 24.12
N GLY A 57 -23.72 7.16 24.12
CA GLY A 57 -22.99 6.59 25.26
C GLY A 57 -23.26 5.11 25.53
N ARG A 58 -23.92 4.39 24.62
CA ARG A 58 -24.22 2.95 24.69
C ARG A 58 -23.62 2.21 23.49
N PRO A 59 -22.28 2.24 23.30
CA PRO A 59 -21.65 1.56 22.18
C PRO A 59 -21.75 0.03 22.34
N GLY A 60 -21.95 -0.68 21.23
CA GLY A 60 -21.81 -2.13 21.22
C GLY A 60 -20.38 -2.56 21.57
N THR A 61 -20.25 -3.67 22.29
CA THR A 61 -18.96 -4.23 22.75
C THR A 61 -18.54 -5.46 21.96
N ARG A 62 -19.45 -6.08 21.21
CA ARG A 62 -19.18 -7.33 20.48
C ARG A 62 -18.23 -7.08 19.33
N LYS A 63 -17.12 -7.83 19.29
CA LYS A 63 -16.26 -7.89 18.10
C LYS A 63 -16.86 -8.85 17.08
N VAL A 64 -16.60 -8.56 15.81
CA VAL A 64 -17.01 -9.43 14.70
C VAL A 64 -16.26 -10.76 14.81
N GLY A 65 -16.98 -11.88 14.78
CA GLY A 65 -16.38 -13.21 14.78
C GLY A 65 -15.78 -13.60 13.43
N ASP A 66 -14.91 -14.62 13.43
CA ASP A 66 -14.13 -15.02 12.25
C ASP A 66 -14.98 -15.40 11.04
N TRP A 67 -16.18 -15.96 11.26
CA TRP A 67 -17.10 -16.29 10.17
C TRP A 67 -17.54 -15.07 9.37
N LEU A 68 -17.99 -14.02 10.06
CA LEU A 68 -18.42 -12.78 9.42
C LEU A 68 -17.20 -12.04 8.84
N ALA A 69 -16.08 -12.04 9.56
CA ALA A 69 -14.84 -11.44 9.07
C ALA A 69 -14.26 -12.12 7.82
N GLY A 70 -14.40 -13.43 7.67
CA GLY A 70 -13.93 -14.17 6.49
C GLY A 70 -14.89 -14.14 5.30
N ARG A 71 -16.18 -13.83 5.51
CA ARG A 71 -17.23 -13.87 4.47
C ARG A 71 -17.82 -12.50 4.14
N TYR A 72 -17.29 -11.43 4.70
CA TYR A 72 -17.91 -10.11 4.62
C TYR A 72 -18.07 -9.59 3.18
N PHE A 73 -17.10 -9.83 2.29
CA PHE A 73 -17.25 -9.47 0.87
C PHE A 73 -18.44 -10.17 0.23
N ALA A 74 -18.65 -11.46 0.52
CA ALA A 74 -19.79 -12.21 -0.01
C ALA A 74 -21.12 -11.71 0.59
N ILE A 75 -21.14 -11.35 1.87
CA ILE A 75 -22.33 -10.82 2.55
C ILE A 75 -22.71 -9.43 2.01
N GLN A 76 -21.74 -8.52 1.90
CA GLN A 76 -21.96 -7.21 1.29
C GLN A 76 -22.46 -7.35 -0.15
N PHE A 77 -21.92 -8.31 -0.90
CA PHE A 77 -22.30 -8.54 -2.29
C PHE A 77 -23.71 -9.13 -2.40
N ALA A 78 -24.07 -10.08 -1.53
CA ALA A 78 -25.42 -10.62 -1.44
C ALA A 78 -26.44 -9.52 -1.08
N LEU A 79 -26.14 -8.68 -0.09
CA LEU A 79 -26.98 -7.53 0.28
C LEU A 79 -27.11 -6.53 -0.87
N LEU A 80 -26.04 -6.30 -1.62
CA LEU A 80 -26.05 -5.43 -2.80
C LEU A 80 -26.92 -6.03 -3.92
N LEU A 81 -26.79 -7.32 -4.22
CA LEU A 81 -27.64 -8.01 -5.20
C LEU A 81 -29.11 -7.99 -4.80
N THR A 82 -29.43 -8.22 -3.53
CA THR A 82 -30.80 -8.11 -3.01
C THR A 82 -31.33 -6.69 -3.15
N GLY A 83 -30.54 -5.68 -2.79
CA GLY A 83 -30.92 -4.27 -2.95
C GLY A 83 -31.12 -3.86 -4.41
N MET A 84 -30.26 -4.34 -5.32
CA MET A 84 -30.39 -4.09 -6.76
C MET A 84 -31.61 -4.80 -7.36
N SER A 85 -31.91 -6.03 -6.92
CA SER A 85 -33.11 -6.75 -7.34
C SER A 85 -34.37 -6.04 -6.86
N LEU A 86 -34.42 -5.66 -5.59
CA LEU A 86 -35.52 -4.89 -5.02
C LEU A 86 -35.70 -3.53 -5.73
N ARG A 87 -34.59 -2.93 -6.17
CA ARG A 87 -34.63 -1.72 -7.01
C ARG A 87 -35.33 -1.94 -8.33
N LEU A 88 -35.01 -3.03 -9.04
CA LEU A 88 -35.64 -3.35 -10.32
C LEU A 88 -37.13 -3.69 -10.20
N ILE A 89 -37.56 -4.26 -9.08
CA ILE A 89 -38.94 -4.76 -8.89
C ILE A 89 -39.86 -3.78 -8.16
N ALA A 90 -39.32 -2.88 -7.32
CA ALA A 90 -40.16 -2.05 -6.46
C ALA A 90 -39.68 -0.59 -6.34
N THR A 91 -38.45 -0.35 -5.88
CA THR A 91 -38.05 0.98 -5.38
C THR A 91 -37.70 1.99 -6.48
N ASN A 92 -37.67 1.56 -7.75
CA ASN A 92 -37.51 2.45 -8.89
C ASN A 92 -38.74 3.32 -9.15
N GLY A 93 -39.94 2.72 -9.15
CA GLY A 93 -41.18 3.40 -9.47
C GLY A 93 -42.02 3.82 -8.25
N SER A 94 -41.86 3.13 -7.11
CA SER A 94 -42.67 3.37 -5.92
C SER A 94 -41.92 4.09 -4.80
N THR A 95 -42.37 5.32 -4.50
CA THR A 95 -41.85 6.15 -3.40
C THR A 95 -42.02 5.50 -2.03
N THR A 96 -43.13 4.79 -1.80
CA THR A 96 -43.43 4.15 -0.51
C THR A 96 -42.47 2.98 -0.23
N TRP A 97 -42.24 2.13 -1.22
CA TRP A 97 -41.27 1.03 -1.13
C TRP A 97 -39.84 1.55 -0.97
N LEU A 98 -39.48 2.62 -1.68
CA LEU A 98 -38.18 3.26 -1.51
C LEU A 98 -37.99 3.84 -0.10
N ALA A 99 -39.00 4.54 0.44
CA ALA A 99 -38.97 5.05 1.81
C ALA A 99 -38.81 3.91 2.83
N GLY A 100 -39.61 2.84 2.70
CA GLY A 100 -39.54 1.66 3.55
C GLY A 100 -38.16 1.00 3.50
N PHE A 101 -37.60 0.81 2.30
CA PHE A 101 -36.26 0.27 2.13
C PHE A 101 -35.19 1.12 2.83
N LEU A 102 -35.22 2.45 2.67
CA LEU A 102 -34.25 3.34 3.30
C LEU A 102 -34.39 3.35 4.83
N ILE A 103 -35.61 3.30 5.35
CA ILE A 103 -35.86 3.17 6.80
C ILE A 103 -35.26 1.87 7.33
N VAL A 104 -35.50 0.74 6.66
CA VAL A 104 -34.92 -0.55 7.06
C VAL A 104 -33.40 -0.48 7.10
N VAL A 105 -32.76 0.08 6.05
CA VAL A 105 -31.30 0.23 6.02
C VAL A 105 -30.80 1.11 7.18
N VAL A 106 -31.47 2.23 7.47
CA VAL A 106 -31.13 3.12 8.59
C VAL A 106 -31.28 2.42 9.93
N VAL A 107 -32.37 1.68 10.14
CA VAL A 107 -32.63 0.93 11.38
C VAL A 107 -31.58 -0.16 11.59
N VAL A 108 -31.27 -0.93 10.54
CA VAL A 108 -30.23 -1.98 10.64
C VAL A 108 -28.85 -1.36 10.89
N ALA A 109 -28.50 -0.26 10.21
CA ALA A 109 -27.26 0.47 10.47
C ALA A 109 -27.18 0.94 11.93
N ALA A 110 -28.24 1.53 12.47
CA ALA A 110 -28.32 1.93 13.87
C ALA A 110 -28.20 0.73 14.82
N ALA A 111 -28.95 -0.34 14.58
CA ALA A 111 -28.95 -1.55 15.40
C ALA A 111 -27.54 -2.17 15.50
N THR A 112 -26.81 -2.21 14.39
CA THR A 112 -25.43 -2.73 14.39
C THR A 112 -24.49 -1.91 15.29
N SER A 113 -24.75 -0.61 15.48
CA SER A 113 -23.97 0.24 16.38
C SER A 113 -24.17 -0.08 17.86
N PHE A 114 -25.32 -0.64 18.25
CA PHE A 114 -25.62 -1.02 19.63
C PHE A 114 -25.12 -2.43 19.96
N VAL A 115 -24.97 -3.29 18.94
CA VAL A 115 -24.51 -4.67 19.12
C VAL A 115 -22.99 -4.77 18.99
N PHE A 116 -22.43 -4.21 17.91
CA PHE A 116 -21.03 -4.40 17.54
C PHE A 116 -20.18 -3.17 17.81
N ALA A 117 -18.91 -3.40 18.13
CA ALA A 117 -17.94 -2.34 18.36
C ALA A 117 -17.48 -1.68 17.05
N GLY A 118 -17.12 -0.39 17.12
CA GLY A 118 -16.46 0.31 16.01
C GLY A 118 -17.37 0.61 14.83
N LYS A 119 -16.79 0.76 13.63
CA LYS A 119 -17.51 1.00 12.37
C LYS A 119 -17.88 -0.34 11.68
N THR A 120 -18.53 -1.24 12.42
CA THR A 120 -18.83 -2.61 11.92
C THR A 120 -19.77 -2.58 10.71
N TRP A 121 -20.80 -1.73 10.69
CA TRP A 121 -21.67 -1.54 9.53
C TRP A 121 -20.87 -1.25 8.26
N CYS A 122 -20.08 -0.18 8.26
CA CYS A 122 -19.34 0.27 7.07
C CYS A 122 -18.31 -0.77 6.60
N ASN A 123 -17.71 -1.52 7.53
CA ASN A 123 -16.63 -2.46 7.21
C ASN A 123 -17.12 -3.85 6.78
N PHE A 124 -18.26 -4.32 7.29
CA PHE A 124 -18.70 -5.71 7.10
C PHE A 124 -20.09 -5.90 6.50
N LEU A 125 -21.01 -4.92 6.62
CA LEU A 125 -22.42 -5.10 6.26
C LEU A 125 -22.91 -4.13 5.17
N CYS A 126 -22.32 -2.95 5.06
CA CYS A 126 -22.73 -1.93 4.09
C CYS A 126 -22.57 -2.47 2.66
N PRO A 127 -23.65 -2.61 1.87
CA PRO A 127 -23.57 -3.14 0.51
C PRO A 127 -22.77 -2.22 -0.43
N VAL A 128 -22.84 -0.91 -0.21
CA VAL A 128 -22.07 0.09 -0.96
C VAL A 128 -20.57 0.03 -0.62
N GLY A 129 -20.18 -0.60 0.49
CA GLY A 129 -18.77 -0.72 0.88
C GLY A 129 -17.90 -1.47 -0.14
N ILE A 130 -18.47 -2.39 -0.93
CA ILE A 130 -17.75 -3.03 -2.04
C ILE A 130 -17.47 -2.02 -3.15
N VAL A 131 -18.50 -1.27 -3.55
CA VAL A 131 -18.44 -0.29 -4.63
C VAL A 131 -17.47 0.83 -4.28
N GLU A 132 -17.55 1.30 -3.03
CA GLU A 132 -16.62 2.25 -2.41
C GLU A 132 -15.18 1.77 -2.58
N LYS A 133 -14.86 0.57 -2.06
CA LYS A 133 -13.50 0.00 -2.13
C LYS A 133 -13.03 -0.25 -3.55
N MET A 134 -13.88 -0.77 -4.43
CA MET A 134 -13.50 -1.05 -5.80
C MET A 134 -13.12 0.23 -6.56
N TYR A 135 -13.82 1.33 -6.28
CA TYR A 135 -13.55 2.62 -6.93
C TYR A 135 -12.55 3.50 -6.18
N SER A 136 -12.15 3.16 -4.95
CA SER A 136 -11.12 3.92 -4.20
C SER A 136 -9.78 3.19 -4.08
N GLU A 137 -9.74 1.86 -4.12
CA GLU A 137 -8.52 1.06 -3.89
C GLU A 137 -7.77 0.73 -5.20
N PRO A 138 -6.42 0.73 -5.20
CA PRO A 138 -5.55 1.37 -4.22
C PRO A 138 -5.58 2.91 -4.36
N ALA A 139 -5.49 3.62 -3.23
CA ALA A 139 -5.38 5.08 -3.16
C ALA A 139 -3.99 5.45 -2.63
N ARG A 140 -3.32 6.45 -3.23
CA ARG A 140 -2.03 6.93 -2.73
C ARG A 140 -2.19 7.49 -1.31
N LEU A 141 -1.20 7.26 -0.46
CA LEU A 141 -1.05 8.08 0.75
C LEU A 141 -0.68 9.50 0.32
N HIS A 142 -1.51 10.48 0.67
CA HIS A 142 -1.07 11.87 0.61
C HIS A 142 -0.08 12.12 1.76
N ALA A 143 1.10 12.65 1.44
CA ALA A 143 2.15 12.98 2.42
C ALA A 143 1.66 13.93 3.54
N ALA A 144 0.62 14.73 3.25
CA ALA A 144 -0.01 15.66 4.18
C ALA A 144 -0.92 15.00 5.25
N ASP A 145 -1.30 13.73 5.11
CA ASP A 145 -2.28 13.07 6.00
C ASP A 145 -1.66 12.51 7.30
N GLY A 146 -0.58 13.13 7.80
CA GLY A 146 0.14 12.75 9.01
C GLY A 146 -0.68 12.69 10.31
N ALA A 147 -1.98 13.01 10.32
CA ALA A 147 -2.72 13.36 11.53
C ALA A 147 -4.03 12.62 11.84
N THR A 148 -4.50 11.62 11.08
CA THR A 148 -5.61 10.77 11.57
C THR A 148 -5.44 9.31 11.21
N THR A 149 -4.72 8.56 12.05
CA THR A 149 -4.54 7.10 11.95
C THR A 149 -5.83 6.30 12.20
N SER A 150 -6.95 6.94 12.52
CA SER A 150 -8.27 6.31 12.40
C SER A 150 -9.37 7.37 12.41
N GLN A 151 -10.44 7.16 11.66
CA GLN A 151 -11.66 7.98 11.76
C GLN A 151 -12.49 7.71 13.03
N CYS A 152 -11.87 7.14 14.07
CA CYS A 152 -12.48 6.75 15.32
C CYS A 152 -11.65 7.27 16.49
N ALA A 153 -12.25 8.00 17.42
CA ALA A 153 -11.60 8.37 18.68
C ALA A 153 -12.41 7.78 19.86
N PRO A 154 -11.84 6.87 20.69
CA PRO A 154 -10.64 6.06 20.43
C PRO A 154 -10.87 4.96 19.38
N CYS A 155 -9.78 4.39 18.85
CA CYS A 155 -9.84 3.19 18.00
C CYS A 155 -10.11 1.95 18.85
N VAL A 156 -11.10 1.14 18.47
CA VAL A 156 -11.51 -0.10 19.18
C VAL A 156 -11.05 -1.38 18.47
N ALA A 157 -10.20 -1.26 17.45
CA ALA A 157 -9.67 -2.38 16.67
C ALA A 157 -10.75 -3.37 16.17
N CYS A 158 -11.86 -2.85 15.63
CA CYS A 158 -12.99 -3.67 15.16
C CYS A 158 -12.68 -4.52 13.91
N LYS A 159 -11.64 -4.18 13.15
CA LYS A 159 -11.16 -4.91 11.97
C LYS A 159 -9.63 -4.92 11.96
N LYS A 160 -9.01 -6.06 11.64
CA LYS A 160 -7.55 -6.26 11.59
C LYS A 160 -6.86 -5.33 10.59
N HIS A 161 -7.33 -5.34 9.34
CA HIS A 161 -6.83 -4.48 8.25
C HIS A 161 -7.88 -3.41 7.96
N CYS A 162 -8.00 -2.44 8.87
CA CYS A 162 -9.06 -1.43 8.80
C CYS A 162 -8.74 -0.37 7.73
N PRO A 163 -9.57 -0.22 6.69
CA PRO A 163 -9.35 0.80 5.66
C PRO A 163 -9.57 2.23 6.18
N ASP A 164 -10.21 2.42 7.34
CA ASP A 164 -10.28 3.76 7.99
C ASP A 164 -8.95 4.21 8.61
N ILE A 165 -7.98 3.29 8.72
CA ILE A 165 -6.61 3.53 9.19
C ILE A 165 -5.68 3.62 7.97
N ASP A 166 -5.79 2.62 7.10
CA ASP A 166 -4.89 2.45 5.97
C ASP A 166 -5.60 1.71 4.83
N VAL A 167 -6.13 2.47 3.87
CA VAL A 167 -6.87 1.93 2.73
C VAL A 167 -5.97 1.07 1.86
N GLU A 168 -4.79 1.60 1.50
CA GLU A 168 -3.87 0.91 0.60
C GLU A 168 -3.21 -0.29 1.28
N GLY A 169 -2.77 -0.15 2.54
CA GLY A 169 -2.23 -1.28 3.30
C GLY A 169 -3.24 -2.41 3.47
N GLY A 170 -4.51 -2.08 3.73
CA GLY A 170 -5.58 -3.07 3.79
C GLY A 170 -5.86 -3.73 2.44
N TYR A 171 -5.79 -2.96 1.34
CA TYR A 171 -5.93 -3.48 -0.02
C TYR A 171 -4.91 -4.57 -0.31
N TRP A 172 -3.61 -4.32 -0.10
CA TRP A 172 -2.56 -5.28 -0.41
C TRP A 172 -2.63 -6.56 0.42
N LYS A 173 -3.07 -6.48 1.69
CA LYS A 173 -3.25 -7.67 2.54
C LYS A 173 -4.45 -8.54 2.15
N GLU A 174 -5.49 -7.95 1.60
CA GLU A 174 -6.72 -8.65 1.20
C GLU A 174 -6.75 -8.98 -0.30
N VAL A 175 -5.72 -8.62 -1.08
CA VAL A 175 -5.72 -8.77 -2.56
C VAL A 175 -5.82 -10.24 -3.00
N GLY A 176 -5.28 -11.16 -2.21
CA GLY A 176 -5.31 -12.60 -2.45
C GLY A 176 -6.62 -13.29 -2.04
N ASP A 177 -7.55 -12.58 -1.40
CA ASP A 177 -8.74 -13.19 -0.81
C ASP A 177 -9.71 -13.72 -1.88
N ARG A 178 -10.13 -14.98 -1.72
CA ARG A 178 -11.09 -15.64 -2.64
C ARG A 178 -12.44 -14.90 -2.73
N PRO A 179 -13.05 -14.44 -1.61
CA PRO A 179 -14.31 -13.69 -1.68
C PRO A 179 -14.17 -12.36 -2.43
N ARG A 180 -13.08 -11.61 -2.20
CA ARG A 180 -12.81 -10.35 -2.91
C ARG A 180 -12.70 -10.61 -4.42
N ARG A 181 -11.88 -11.59 -4.80
CA ARG A 181 -11.72 -12.03 -6.19
C ARG A 181 -13.07 -12.32 -6.85
N ALA A 182 -13.91 -13.14 -6.22
CA ALA A 182 -15.18 -13.55 -6.80
C ALA A 182 -16.11 -12.34 -7.02
N VAL A 183 -16.21 -11.47 -6.02
CA VAL A 183 -17.06 -10.28 -6.07
C VAL A 183 -16.59 -9.28 -7.12
N TYR A 184 -15.30 -8.94 -7.14
CA TYR A 184 -14.76 -7.96 -8.10
C TYR A 184 -14.89 -8.45 -9.53
N PHE A 185 -14.67 -9.74 -9.78
CA PHE A 185 -14.81 -10.32 -11.12
C PHE A 185 -16.27 -10.42 -11.58
N ALA A 186 -17.22 -10.61 -10.66
CA ALA A 186 -18.65 -10.64 -10.99
C ALA A 186 -19.22 -9.24 -11.23
N TRP A 187 -18.72 -8.23 -10.51
CA TRP A 187 -19.33 -6.90 -10.46
C TRP A 187 -19.53 -6.20 -11.82
N PRO A 188 -18.58 -6.21 -12.78
CA PRO A 188 -18.80 -5.59 -14.10
C PRO A 188 -20.01 -6.18 -14.81
N GLY A 189 -20.16 -7.51 -14.76
CA GLY A 189 -21.31 -8.21 -15.31
C GLY A 189 -22.62 -7.87 -14.59
N VAL A 190 -22.60 -7.78 -13.26
CA VAL A 190 -23.78 -7.37 -12.47
C VAL A 190 -24.24 -5.96 -12.86
N VAL A 191 -23.29 -5.02 -13.00
CA VAL A 191 -23.60 -3.63 -13.41
C VAL A 191 -24.21 -3.61 -14.80
N THR A 192 -23.59 -4.27 -15.78
CA THR A 192 -24.14 -4.32 -17.14
C THR A 192 -25.51 -5.00 -17.17
N ALA A 193 -25.66 -6.14 -16.47
CA ALA A 193 -26.90 -6.90 -16.41
C ALA A 193 -28.04 -6.11 -15.75
N PHE A 194 -27.76 -5.28 -14.75
CA PHE A 194 -28.74 -4.39 -14.13
C PHE A 194 -29.40 -3.46 -15.15
N TYR A 195 -28.61 -2.87 -16.06
CA TYR A 195 -29.15 -1.97 -17.08
C TYR A 195 -29.77 -2.74 -18.25
N VAL A 196 -29.17 -3.86 -18.66
CA VAL A 196 -29.72 -4.74 -19.70
C VAL A 196 -31.10 -5.29 -19.29
N TYR A 197 -31.37 -5.48 -18.00
CA TYR A 197 -32.67 -5.95 -17.53
C TYR A 197 -33.84 -5.06 -17.97
N TYR A 198 -33.65 -3.74 -18.07
CA TYR A 198 -34.70 -2.85 -18.57
C TYR A 198 -35.10 -3.19 -20.02
N TRP A 199 -34.12 -3.52 -20.87
CA TRP A 199 -34.37 -3.99 -22.23
C TRP A 199 -34.98 -5.40 -22.23
N LEU A 200 -34.52 -6.29 -21.35
CA LEU A 200 -35.05 -7.66 -21.24
C LEU A 200 -36.52 -7.70 -20.81
N VAL A 201 -37.01 -6.70 -20.06
CA VAL A 201 -38.42 -6.57 -19.68
C VAL A 201 -39.24 -5.87 -20.76
N ALA A 202 -38.73 -4.79 -21.37
CA ALA A 202 -39.52 -3.93 -22.26
C ALA A 202 -39.38 -4.24 -23.76
N GLY A 203 -38.33 -4.96 -24.18
CA GLY A 203 -37.99 -5.20 -25.59
C GLY A 203 -37.35 -4.01 -26.30
N THR A 204 -37.31 -2.84 -25.66
CA THR A 204 -36.77 -1.58 -26.22
C THR A 204 -35.90 -0.87 -25.20
N TRP A 205 -34.95 -0.06 -25.68
CA TRP A 205 -34.10 0.78 -24.82
C TRP A 205 -34.77 2.08 -24.37
N ASP A 206 -35.84 2.47 -25.06
CA ASP A 206 -36.61 3.69 -24.78
C ASP A 206 -37.16 3.66 -23.35
N TYR A 207 -37.62 2.50 -22.88
CA TYR A 207 -38.06 2.31 -21.50
C TYR A 207 -37.01 2.77 -20.47
N TYR A 208 -35.73 2.46 -20.70
CA TYR A 208 -34.66 2.91 -19.80
C TYR A 208 -34.35 4.39 -19.99
N PHE A 209 -34.09 4.82 -21.22
CA PHE A 209 -33.54 6.13 -21.53
C PHE A 209 -34.53 7.28 -21.38
N ASP A 210 -35.83 7.04 -21.54
CA ASP A 210 -36.85 8.07 -21.30
C ASP A 210 -37.11 8.28 -19.79
N GLY A 211 -36.75 7.28 -18.97
CA GLY A 211 -36.90 7.32 -17.52
C GLY A 211 -38.34 7.08 -17.05
N SER A 212 -39.20 6.49 -17.88
CA SER A 212 -40.60 6.18 -17.55
C SER A 212 -40.72 5.25 -16.34
N TRP A 213 -39.77 4.31 -16.18
CA TRP A 213 -39.65 3.42 -15.02
C TRP A 213 -39.66 4.12 -13.67
N ALA A 214 -39.27 5.40 -13.60
CA ALA A 214 -39.23 6.16 -12.34
C ALA A 214 -40.62 6.64 -11.88
N TYR A 215 -41.64 6.53 -12.74
CA TYR A 215 -43.01 6.99 -12.51
C TYR A 215 -44.04 5.86 -12.43
N GLU A 216 -43.63 4.60 -12.58
CA GLU A 216 -44.50 3.43 -12.45
C GLU A 216 -44.76 3.10 -10.97
N THR A 217 -45.72 3.79 -10.36
CA THR A 217 -46.04 3.64 -8.93
C THR A 217 -46.59 2.26 -8.57
N ASP A 218 -47.18 1.56 -9.57
CA ASP A 218 -47.74 0.22 -9.49
C ASP A 218 -46.70 -0.89 -9.78
N LEU A 219 -45.44 -0.55 -9.99
CA LEU A 219 -44.36 -1.52 -10.22
C LEU A 219 -44.32 -2.65 -9.16
N PRO A 220 -44.51 -2.39 -7.85
CA PRO A 220 -44.53 -3.47 -6.85
C PRO A 220 -45.68 -4.47 -7.03
N SER A 221 -46.83 -4.04 -7.55
CA SER A 221 -47.95 -4.95 -7.85
C SER A 221 -47.67 -5.85 -9.07
N LYS A 222 -46.72 -5.47 -9.92
CA LYS A 222 -46.29 -6.21 -11.12
C LYS A 222 -45.22 -7.25 -10.86
N TRP A 223 -44.88 -7.53 -9.61
CA TRP A 223 -43.81 -8.48 -9.24
C TRP A 223 -43.99 -9.91 -9.76
N LEU A 224 -45.23 -10.33 -10.03
CA LEU A 224 -45.58 -11.63 -10.63
C LEU A 224 -45.77 -11.58 -12.15
N ASP A 225 -45.74 -10.40 -12.75
CA ASP A 225 -45.85 -10.24 -14.21
C ASP A 225 -44.67 -10.92 -14.90
N PRO A 226 -44.80 -11.25 -16.21
CA PRO A 226 -43.70 -11.77 -17.00
C PRO A 226 -42.43 -10.91 -16.88
N GLY A 227 -41.32 -11.56 -16.54
CA GLY A 227 -40.03 -10.90 -16.34
C GLY A 227 -39.19 -10.70 -17.59
N PHE A 228 -39.57 -11.32 -18.72
CA PHE A 228 -38.86 -11.23 -20.00
C PHE A 228 -39.84 -11.04 -21.15
N PHE A 229 -39.53 -10.13 -22.09
CA PHE A 229 -40.42 -9.84 -23.22
C PHE A 229 -40.48 -10.97 -24.27
N PHE A 230 -39.41 -11.78 -24.38
CA PHE A 230 -39.21 -12.80 -25.42
C PHE A 230 -39.43 -14.24 -24.95
N ALA A 231 -39.56 -14.47 -23.64
CA ALA A 231 -39.80 -15.82 -23.13
C ALA A 231 -41.27 -16.19 -23.39
N PRO A 232 -41.58 -17.42 -23.83
CA PRO A 232 -42.96 -17.88 -23.91
C PRO A 232 -43.57 -17.82 -22.51
N LEU A 233 -44.47 -16.84 -22.36
CA LEU A 233 -45.54 -16.62 -21.39
C LEU A 233 -45.47 -17.43 -20.07
N ASP A 234 -45.48 -16.69 -18.95
CA ASP A 234 -45.88 -17.08 -17.59
C ASP A 234 -44.89 -17.84 -16.67
N VAL A 235 -43.75 -18.36 -17.16
CA VAL A 235 -42.91 -19.24 -16.31
C VAL A 235 -42.03 -18.49 -15.30
N ILE A 236 -41.47 -17.33 -15.65
CA ILE A 236 -40.52 -16.61 -14.78
C ILE A 236 -41.05 -15.21 -14.43
N PRO A 237 -41.58 -15.02 -13.20
CA PRO A 237 -42.05 -13.72 -12.75
C PRO A 237 -40.89 -12.74 -12.55
N ARG A 238 -41.18 -11.43 -12.61
CA ARG A 238 -40.17 -10.36 -12.38
C ARG A 238 -39.35 -10.55 -11.10
N VAL A 239 -39.97 -11.05 -10.04
CA VAL A 239 -39.29 -11.35 -8.76
C VAL A 239 -38.15 -12.35 -8.89
N ALA A 240 -38.24 -13.30 -9.83
CA ALA A 240 -37.19 -14.27 -10.13
C ALA A 240 -36.29 -13.79 -11.28
N ALA A 241 -36.86 -13.14 -12.31
CA ALA A 241 -36.13 -12.70 -13.49
C ALA A 241 -35.06 -11.65 -13.17
N ALA A 242 -35.35 -10.68 -12.30
CA ALA A 242 -34.40 -9.64 -11.91
C ALA A 242 -33.13 -10.21 -11.23
N PRO A 243 -33.21 -10.97 -10.10
CA PRO A 243 -32.03 -11.54 -9.48
C PRO A 243 -31.34 -12.56 -10.40
N LEU A 244 -32.08 -13.35 -11.18
CA LEU A 244 -31.49 -14.30 -12.13
C LEU A 244 -30.62 -13.57 -13.16
N THR A 245 -31.10 -12.46 -13.72
CA THR A 245 -30.35 -11.64 -14.69
C THR A 245 -29.05 -11.13 -14.08
N LEU A 246 -29.09 -10.63 -12.84
CA LEU A 246 -27.89 -10.16 -12.13
C LEU A 246 -26.91 -11.31 -11.85
N LEU A 247 -27.40 -12.48 -11.43
CA LEU A 247 -26.58 -13.66 -11.14
C LEU A 247 -25.93 -14.21 -12.40
N VAL A 248 -26.67 -14.31 -13.51
CA VAL A 248 -26.14 -14.77 -14.81
C VAL A 248 -25.10 -13.79 -15.33
N GLY A 249 -25.40 -12.48 -15.33
CA GLY A 249 -24.44 -11.46 -15.74
C GLY A 249 -23.16 -11.49 -14.90
N GLY A 250 -23.31 -11.61 -13.57
CA GLY A 250 -22.19 -11.75 -12.64
C GLY A 250 -21.37 -13.02 -12.89
N LEU A 251 -22.03 -14.15 -13.13
CA LEU A 251 -21.36 -15.42 -13.43
C LEU A 251 -20.58 -15.35 -14.74
N LEU A 252 -21.17 -14.82 -15.82
CA LEU A 252 -20.50 -14.67 -17.11
C LEU A 252 -19.24 -13.79 -16.99
N SER A 253 -19.37 -12.64 -16.31
CA SER A 253 -18.22 -11.77 -16.03
C SER A 253 -17.16 -12.50 -15.21
N TYR A 254 -17.56 -13.21 -14.15
CA TYR A 254 -16.64 -13.99 -13.34
C TYR A 254 -15.86 -15.02 -14.15
N LEU A 255 -16.54 -15.76 -15.04
CA LEU A 255 -15.91 -16.77 -15.90
C LEU A 255 -14.90 -16.15 -16.86
N VAL A 256 -15.24 -15.02 -17.48
CA VAL A 256 -14.35 -14.28 -18.39
C VAL A 256 -13.09 -13.82 -17.66
N PHE A 257 -13.24 -13.15 -16.51
CA PHE A 257 -12.09 -12.69 -15.72
C PHE A 257 -11.27 -13.85 -15.14
N ALA A 258 -11.91 -14.92 -14.69
CA ALA A 258 -11.22 -16.10 -14.19
C ALA A 258 -10.42 -16.81 -15.29
N ALA A 259 -10.95 -16.88 -16.51
CA ALA A 259 -10.25 -17.43 -17.67
C ALA A 259 -9.07 -16.55 -18.09
N GLY A 260 -9.30 -15.23 -18.18
CA GLY A 260 -8.26 -14.25 -18.52
C GLY A 260 -7.12 -14.23 -17.51
N GLU A 261 -7.44 -14.26 -16.21
CA GLU A 261 -6.45 -14.38 -15.15
C GLU A 261 -5.64 -15.68 -15.25
N ARG A 262 -6.30 -16.84 -15.42
CA ARG A 262 -5.60 -18.12 -15.55
C ARG A 262 -4.63 -18.09 -16.73
N LEU A 263 -5.03 -17.50 -17.84
CA LEU A 263 -4.18 -17.35 -19.01
C LEU A 263 -3.00 -16.39 -18.76
N ALA A 264 -3.23 -15.26 -18.07
CA ALA A 264 -2.18 -14.33 -17.70
C ALA A 264 -1.17 -14.96 -16.73
N LEU A 265 -1.64 -15.69 -15.72
CA LEU A 265 -0.78 -16.44 -14.80
C LEU A 265 0.05 -17.50 -15.53
N ARG A 266 -0.56 -18.27 -16.44
CA ARG A 266 0.16 -19.25 -17.27
C ARG A 266 1.26 -18.64 -18.13
N ARG A 267 1.17 -17.35 -18.47
CA ARG A 267 2.22 -16.63 -19.21
C ARG A 267 3.27 -16.06 -18.27
N ALA A 268 2.84 -15.42 -17.17
CA ALA A 268 3.73 -14.78 -16.20
C ALA A 268 4.60 -15.79 -15.44
N LEU A 269 4.11 -17.01 -15.23
CA LEU A 269 4.82 -18.06 -14.49
C LEU A 269 5.63 -19.00 -15.40
N ARG A 270 5.76 -18.70 -16.70
CA ARG A 270 6.61 -19.52 -17.59
C ARG A 270 8.07 -19.36 -17.19
N GLY A 271 8.72 -20.48 -16.85
CA GLY A 271 10.13 -20.48 -16.44
C GLY A 271 10.37 -19.96 -15.02
N VAL A 272 9.31 -19.67 -14.24
CA VAL A 272 9.43 -19.30 -12.83
C VAL A 272 9.33 -20.56 -11.98
N THR A 273 10.23 -20.70 -11.01
CA THR A 273 10.20 -21.79 -10.04
C THR A 273 8.99 -21.65 -9.12
N ALA A 274 8.24 -22.75 -8.92
CA ALA A 274 7.10 -22.78 -8.02
C ALA A 274 7.54 -22.44 -6.59
N ASP A 275 6.69 -21.69 -5.86
CA ASP A 275 6.90 -21.26 -4.48
C ASP A 275 8.12 -20.34 -4.25
N SER A 276 8.66 -19.75 -5.32
CA SER A 276 9.63 -18.67 -5.23
C SER A 276 8.97 -17.33 -4.88
N LEU A 277 9.77 -16.37 -4.38
CA LEU A 277 9.31 -14.99 -4.17
C LEU A 277 8.76 -14.39 -5.48
N ALA A 278 9.39 -14.71 -6.61
CA ALA A 278 8.96 -14.26 -7.94
C ALA A 278 7.59 -14.83 -8.33
N ASP A 279 7.26 -16.07 -7.96
CA ASP A 279 5.94 -16.68 -8.17
C ASP A 279 4.86 -15.95 -7.37
N ALA A 280 5.11 -15.66 -6.08
CA ALA A 280 4.19 -14.92 -5.23
C ALA A 280 3.92 -13.50 -5.78
N GLU A 281 4.97 -12.77 -6.16
CA GLU A 281 4.87 -11.43 -6.75
C GLU A 281 4.13 -11.44 -8.09
N ALA A 282 4.40 -12.42 -8.96
CA ALA A 282 3.73 -12.56 -10.25
C ALA A 282 2.23 -12.84 -10.07
N ARG A 283 1.86 -13.74 -9.15
CA ARG A 283 0.46 -14.04 -8.83
C ARG A 283 -0.28 -12.83 -8.30
N GLN A 284 0.33 -12.11 -7.36
CA GLN A 284 -0.22 -10.89 -6.79
C GLN A 284 -0.38 -9.79 -7.85
N ARG A 285 0.62 -9.60 -8.72
CA ARG A 285 0.59 -8.62 -9.81
C ARG A 285 -0.54 -8.91 -10.79
N VAL A 286 -0.65 -10.15 -11.28
CA VAL A 286 -1.73 -10.54 -12.20
C VAL A 286 -3.10 -10.38 -11.56
N ARG A 287 -3.25 -10.78 -10.29
CA ARG A 287 -4.46 -10.56 -9.49
C ARG A 287 -4.82 -9.08 -9.42
N HIS A 288 -3.86 -8.22 -9.06
CA HIS A 288 -4.03 -6.78 -8.96
C HIS A 288 -4.53 -6.18 -10.28
N HIS A 289 -3.86 -6.48 -11.39
CA HIS A 289 -4.26 -6.00 -12.72
C HIS A 289 -5.67 -6.46 -13.10
N ALA A 290 -6.03 -7.72 -12.83
CA ALA A 290 -7.37 -8.22 -13.12
C ALA A 290 -8.45 -7.50 -12.29
N LEU A 291 -8.18 -7.20 -11.02
CA LEU A 291 -9.09 -6.43 -10.16
C LEU A 291 -9.24 -4.97 -10.63
N VAL A 292 -8.14 -4.33 -11.03
CA VAL A 292 -8.16 -2.95 -11.56
C VAL A 292 -8.92 -2.88 -12.88
N LEU A 293 -8.71 -3.85 -13.78
CA LEU A 293 -9.46 -3.95 -15.04
C LEU A 293 -10.95 -4.17 -14.79
N ALA A 294 -11.32 -5.04 -13.85
CA ALA A 294 -12.72 -5.23 -13.46
C ALA A 294 -13.34 -3.92 -12.95
N GLY A 295 -12.66 -3.22 -12.03
CA GLY A 295 -13.12 -1.92 -11.55
C GLY A 295 -13.32 -0.89 -12.67
N PHE A 296 -12.38 -0.83 -13.63
CA PHE A 296 -12.46 0.05 -14.80
C PHE A 296 -13.64 -0.28 -15.71
N LEU A 297 -13.84 -1.56 -16.06
CA LEU A 297 -14.96 -1.97 -16.90
C LEU A 297 -16.29 -1.70 -16.19
N ALA A 298 -16.41 -2.00 -14.90
CA ALA A 298 -17.60 -1.70 -14.13
C ALA A 298 -17.91 -0.21 -14.06
N PHE A 299 -16.89 0.65 -13.88
CA PHE A 299 -17.07 2.10 -13.84
C PHE A 299 -17.59 2.65 -15.18
N ASN A 300 -16.99 2.22 -16.30
CA ASN A 300 -17.40 2.66 -17.63
C ASN A 300 -18.78 2.10 -18.01
N SER A 301 -19.06 0.81 -17.75
CA SER A 301 -20.40 0.23 -17.93
C SER A 301 -21.43 0.98 -17.09
N PHE A 302 -21.10 1.36 -15.85
CA PHE A 302 -22.01 2.14 -15.01
C PHE A 302 -22.34 3.49 -15.65
N TYR A 303 -21.35 4.31 -16.01
CA TYR A 303 -21.59 5.66 -16.54
C TYR A 303 -22.08 5.69 -17.99
N PHE A 304 -21.95 4.60 -18.72
CA PHE A 304 -22.62 4.46 -20.02
C PHE A 304 -24.15 4.57 -19.88
N PHE A 305 -24.72 4.06 -18.78
CA PHE A 305 -26.16 4.09 -18.51
C PHE A 305 -26.55 5.10 -17.43
N ALA A 306 -25.80 5.17 -16.33
CA ALA A 306 -26.11 5.97 -15.16
C ALA A 306 -26.27 7.45 -15.51
N GLY A 307 -27.37 8.04 -15.03
CA GLY A 307 -27.69 9.44 -15.27
C GLY A 307 -28.20 9.76 -16.68
N GLN A 308 -28.08 8.85 -17.65
CA GLN A 308 -28.52 9.09 -19.03
C GLN A 308 -29.96 9.58 -19.15
N PRO A 309 -30.95 9.04 -18.41
CA PRO A 309 -32.31 9.54 -18.52
C PRO A 309 -32.43 11.02 -18.17
N SER A 310 -31.64 11.53 -17.23
CA SER A 310 -31.66 12.94 -16.83
C SER A 310 -30.71 13.79 -17.69
N LEU A 311 -29.58 13.23 -18.11
CA LEU A 311 -28.60 13.92 -18.96
C LEU A 311 -29.15 14.18 -20.37
N ARG A 312 -29.92 13.26 -20.95
CA ARG A 312 -30.49 13.40 -22.30
C ARG A 312 -31.52 14.53 -22.45
N VAL A 313 -31.97 15.11 -21.34
CA VAL A 313 -32.80 16.33 -21.34
C VAL A 313 -31.94 17.57 -21.64
N LEU A 314 -30.63 17.49 -21.42
CA LEU A 314 -29.69 18.58 -21.67
C LEU A 314 -29.26 18.62 -23.16
N PRO A 315 -28.73 19.76 -23.63
CA PRO A 315 -28.16 19.86 -24.97
C PRO A 315 -27.05 18.82 -25.22
N ALA A 316 -26.90 18.41 -26.48
CA ALA A 316 -25.96 17.36 -26.88
C ALA A 316 -24.52 17.60 -26.40
N TRP A 317 -24.04 18.85 -26.40
CA TRP A 317 -22.70 19.21 -25.95
C TRP A 317 -22.47 18.88 -24.46
N ALA A 318 -23.51 19.02 -23.61
CA ALA A 318 -23.41 18.73 -22.19
C ALA A 318 -23.33 17.22 -21.93
N VAL A 319 -24.12 16.43 -22.68
CA VAL A 319 -24.10 14.96 -22.61
C VAL A 319 -22.76 14.42 -23.08
N GLN A 320 -22.27 14.90 -24.23
CA GLN A 320 -20.98 14.49 -24.78
C GLN A 320 -19.81 14.95 -23.91
N GLY A 321 -19.85 16.18 -23.40
CA GLY A 321 -18.85 16.71 -22.48
C GLY A 321 -18.77 15.91 -21.19
N TRP A 322 -19.91 15.53 -20.60
CA TRP A 322 -19.93 14.65 -19.44
C TRP A 322 -19.32 13.27 -19.75
N GLY A 323 -19.71 12.66 -20.88
CA GLY A 323 -19.14 11.39 -21.32
C GLY A 323 -17.61 11.46 -21.49
N PHE A 324 -17.10 12.55 -22.07
CA PHE A 324 -15.67 12.78 -22.23
C PHE A 324 -14.94 12.90 -20.89
N VAL A 325 -15.49 13.68 -19.94
CA VAL A 325 -14.92 13.82 -18.58
C VAL A 325 -14.86 12.47 -17.87
N VAL A 326 -15.94 11.67 -17.95
CA VAL A 326 -15.99 10.34 -17.33
C VAL A 326 -14.92 9.42 -17.91
N VAL A 327 -14.78 9.37 -19.24
CA VAL A 327 -13.80 8.50 -19.91
C VAL A 327 -12.37 8.93 -19.59
N LEU A 328 -12.08 10.23 -19.63
CA LEU A 328 -10.75 10.74 -19.26
C LEU A 328 -10.41 10.45 -17.80
N ALA A 329 -11.34 10.72 -16.88
CA ALA A 329 -11.15 10.44 -15.46
C ALA A 329 -10.93 8.94 -15.23
N SER A 330 -11.78 8.09 -15.81
CA SER A 330 -11.68 6.63 -15.66
C SER A 330 -10.37 6.09 -16.20
N ALA A 331 -9.92 6.58 -17.37
CA ALA A 331 -8.63 6.21 -17.96
C ALA A 331 -7.45 6.67 -17.09
N ALA A 332 -7.44 7.92 -16.63
CA ALA A 332 -6.38 8.45 -15.78
C ALA A 332 -6.22 7.62 -14.48
N ILE A 333 -7.33 7.29 -13.82
CA ILE A 333 -7.33 6.45 -12.60
C ILE A 333 -6.89 5.04 -12.91
N PHE A 334 -7.38 4.47 -14.02
CA PHE A 334 -7.00 3.13 -14.45
C PHE A 334 -5.48 3.03 -14.64
N PHE A 335 -4.86 3.91 -15.41
CA PHE A 335 -3.41 3.90 -15.61
C PHE A 335 -2.64 4.11 -14.30
N ARG A 336 -3.11 5.03 -13.45
CA ARG A 336 -2.46 5.31 -12.17
C ARG A 336 -2.50 4.11 -11.22
N ARG A 337 -3.60 3.35 -11.22
CA ARG A 337 -3.73 2.11 -10.44
C ARG A 337 -3.01 0.95 -11.08
N TRP A 338 -3.05 0.83 -12.41
CA TRP A 338 -2.45 -0.26 -13.16
C TRP A 338 -0.95 -0.37 -12.92
N ILE A 339 -0.24 0.75 -12.79
CA ILE A 339 1.21 0.78 -12.60
C ILE A 339 1.59 0.58 -11.12
N ARG A 340 0.64 0.74 -10.18
CA ARG A 340 0.89 0.76 -8.73
C ARG A 340 1.33 -0.62 -8.20
N LYS A 341 2.34 -0.63 -7.32
CA LYS A 341 2.91 -1.84 -6.71
C LYS A 341 2.89 -1.77 -5.17
N GLU A 342 2.82 -2.93 -4.50
CA GLU A 342 2.94 -2.98 -3.02
C GLU A 342 4.30 -2.45 -2.55
N SER A 343 5.38 -2.68 -3.30
CA SER A 343 6.73 -2.21 -2.95
C SER A 343 6.81 -0.68 -2.85
N GLU A 344 6.14 0.05 -3.74
CA GLU A 344 6.08 1.52 -3.72
C GLU A 344 5.36 2.00 -2.46
N TYR A 345 4.22 1.38 -2.13
CA TYR A 345 3.49 1.68 -0.90
C TYR A 345 4.34 1.42 0.36
N VAL A 346 5.08 0.30 0.40
CA VAL A 346 5.98 -0.02 1.51
C VAL A 346 7.09 1.02 1.64
N GLN A 347 7.70 1.43 0.52
CA GLN A 347 8.72 2.48 0.49
C GLN A 347 8.17 3.82 1.00
N GLU A 348 6.99 4.25 0.54
CA GLU A 348 6.33 5.47 1.01
C GLU A 348 6.05 5.44 2.52
N LYS A 349 5.62 4.29 3.07
CA LYS A 349 5.42 4.14 4.51
C LYS A 349 6.71 4.22 5.32
N PHE A 350 7.80 3.65 4.80
CA PHE A 350 9.12 3.80 5.40
C PHE A 350 9.58 5.26 5.34
N ALA A 351 9.42 5.92 4.19
CA ALA A 351 9.74 7.33 4.00
C ALA A 351 9.01 8.22 5.03
N GLN A 352 7.72 7.98 5.28
CA GLN A 352 6.96 8.73 6.29
C GLN A 352 7.51 8.55 7.71
N LYS A 353 7.97 7.33 8.05
CA LYS A 353 8.60 7.08 9.36
C LYS A 353 9.96 7.76 9.47
N ILE A 354 10.73 7.75 8.38
CA ILE A 354 12.01 8.45 8.25
C ILE A 354 11.80 9.95 8.40
N LEU A 355 10.83 10.53 7.70
CA LEU A 355 10.52 11.96 7.76
C LEU A 355 10.13 12.43 9.17
N LYS A 356 9.40 11.60 9.93
CA LYS A 356 9.07 11.88 11.34
C LYS A 356 10.29 11.90 12.27
N LYS A 357 11.35 11.19 11.89
CA LYS A 357 12.62 11.11 12.61
C LYS A 357 13.75 11.59 11.69
N TRP A 358 13.55 12.70 10.99
CA TRP A 358 14.52 13.17 10.03
C TRP A 358 15.79 13.62 10.75
N GLU A 359 16.87 12.85 10.62
CA GLU A 359 18.11 13.06 11.37
C GLU A 359 19.09 14.01 10.65
N TRP A 360 18.79 14.43 9.43
CA TRP A 360 19.79 15.00 8.52
C TRP A 360 20.06 16.50 8.67
N GLY A 361 19.50 17.18 9.67
CA GLY A 361 19.74 18.62 9.94
C GLY A 361 19.20 19.60 8.89
N ASP A 362 19.12 19.18 7.63
CA ASP A 362 18.53 19.91 6.51
C ASP A 362 17.02 19.76 6.47
N ALA A 363 16.33 20.73 5.86
CA ALA A 363 14.95 20.53 5.44
C ALA A 363 14.86 19.38 4.41
N PRO A 364 13.83 18.53 4.47
CA PRO A 364 13.62 17.49 3.47
C PRO A 364 13.55 18.12 2.08
N PRO A 365 14.33 17.62 1.11
CA PRO A 365 14.57 18.34 -0.16
C PRO A 365 13.40 18.25 -1.15
N SER A 366 12.43 17.35 -0.96
CA SER A 366 11.24 17.26 -1.80
C SER A 366 10.01 16.80 -1.00
N ASP A 367 8.82 17.09 -1.54
CA ASP A 367 7.53 16.63 -1.01
C ASP A 367 7.20 15.17 -1.40
N ASP A 368 7.98 14.57 -2.32
CA ASP A 368 7.79 13.18 -2.74
C ASP A 368 8.43 12.19 -1.76
N LEU A 369 7.60 11.33 -1.19
CA LEU A 369 8.02 10.30 -0.24
C LEU A 369 9.00 9.31 -0.85
N GLN A 370 8.89 9.01 -2.15
CA GLN A 370 9.80 8.06 -2.79
C GLN A 370 11.22 8.60 -2.86
N ASP A 371 11.37 9.88 -3.18
CA ASP A 371 12.67 10.57 -3.21
C ASP A 371 13.28 10.63 -1.81
N ILE A 372 12.48 10.94 -0.78
CA ILE A 372 12.93 10.96 0.62
C ILE A 372 13.52 9.60 1.03
N TYR A 373 12.87 8.49 0.66
CA TYR A 373 13.39 7.15 0.94
C TYR A 373 14.72 6.90 0.24
N LEU A 374 14.79 7.17 -1.07
CA LEU A 374 16.02 6.97 -1.86
C LEU A 374 17.18 7.82 -1.32
N LEU A 375 16.92 9.09 -1.00
CA LEU A 375 17.92 10.00 -0.45
C LEU A 375 18.40 9.57 0.92
N HIS A 376 17.50 9.14 1.81
CA HIS A 376 17.89 8.59 3.09
C HIS A 376 18.79 7.36 2.90
N THR A 377 18.38 6.41 2.05
CA THR A 377 19.17 5.21 1.77
C THR A 377 20.55 5.53 1.20
N GLU A 378 20.66 6.45 0.24
CA GLU A 378 21.95 6.85 -0.32
C GLU A 378 22.83 7.60 0.69
N ARG A 379 22.26 8.51 1.50
CA ARG A 379 23.01 9.20 2.57
C ARG A 379 23.48 8.21 3.64
N THR A 380 22.67 7.22 4.02
CA THR A 380 23.08 6.15 4.94
C THR A 380 24.24 5.34 4.36
N LYS A 381 24.15 4.89 3.11
CA LYS A 381 25.25 4.18 2.44
C LYS A 381 26.53 5.01 2.40
N GLN A 382 26.44 6.30 2.08
CA GLN A 382 27.60 7.20 2.08
C GLN A 382 28.19 7.41 3.48
N ARG A 383 27.35 7.49 4.53
CA ARG A 383 27.83 7.57 5.93
C ARG A 383 28.53 6.28 6.33
N GLU A 384 27.98 5.11 5.98
CA GLU A 384 28.61 3.81 6.26
C GLU A 384 29.91 3.61 5.48
N ALA A 385 29.98 4.04 4.23
CA ALA A 385 31.21 3.98 3.43
C ALA A 385 32.30 4.86 4.03
N ARG A 386 31.96 6.10 4.44
CA ARG A 386 32.89 7.00 5.15
C ARG A 386 33.33 6.44 6.49
N LEU A 387 32.41 5.83 7.25
CA LEU A 387 32.74 5.20 8.53
C LEU A 387 33.66 3.99 8.34
N ARG A 388 33.44 3.15 7.32
CA ARG A 388 34.31 2.02 6.98
C ARG A 388 35.70 2.49 6.56
N ALA A 389 35.80 3.49 5.69
CA ALA A 389 37.09 4.07 5.30
C ALA A 389 37.83 4.63 6.53
N TYR A 390 37.13 5.38 7.38
CA TYR A 390 37.69 5.90 8.64
C TYR A 390 38.16 4.78 9.57
N LYS A 391 37.37 3.71 9.72
CA LYS A 391 37.69 2.54 10.56
C LYS A 391 38.98 1.85 10.08
N GLU A 392 39.13 1.65 8.76
CA GLU A 392 40.34 1.05 8.19
C GLU A 392 41.57 1.94 8.39
N THR A 393 41.43 3.26 8.23
CA THR A 393 42.55 4.18 8.52
C THR A 393 42.94 4.18 10.00
N VAL A 394 41.98 4.13 10.92
CA VAL A 394 42.27 4.00 12.37
C VAL A 394 42.97 2.66 12.65
N ARG A 395 42.50 1.57 12.04
CA ARG A 395 43.11 0.25 12.16
C ARG A 395 44.58 0.27 11.77
N GLU A 396 44.91 0.83 10.60
CA GLU A 396 46.28 0.98 10.12
C GLU A 396 47.14 1.81 11.09
N LEU A 397 46.63 2.96 11.54
CA LEU A 397 47.36 3.83 12.48
C LEU A 397 47.65 3.13 13.83
N VAL A 398 46.71 2.31 14.31
CA VAL A 398 46.89 1.54 15.55
C VAL A 398 47.82 0.35 15.33
N ALA A 399 47.73 -0.35 14.19
CA ALA A 399 48.63 -1.44 13.78
C ALA A 399 50.09 -0.97 13.66
N ASP A 400 50.30 0.23 13.14
CA ASP A 400 51.63 0.81 13.05
C ASP A 400 52.12 1.36 14.41
N GLY A 401 51.24 1.43 15.41
CA GLY A 401 51.47 1.99 16.73
C GLY A 401 51.80 3.48 16.71
N LEU A 402 51.28 4.19 15.71
CA LEU A 402 51.39 5.63 15.46
C LEU A 402 50.26 6.39 16.19
N VAL A 403 50.05 6.07 17.46
CA VAL A 403 49.06 6.76 18.30
C VAL A 403 49.80 7.64 19.31
N THR A 404 50.47 8.68 18.81
CA THR A 404 51.06 9.76 19.62
C THR A 404 50.10 10.94 19.73
N ARG A 405 50.41 11.90 20.62
CA ARG A 405 49.63 13.14 20.77
C ARG A 405 49.49 13.94 19.46
N ALA A 406 50.45 13.82 18.53
CA ALA A 406 50.40 14.51 17.25
C ALA A 406 49.43 13.84 16.26
N GLU A 407 49.39 12.50 16.22
CA GLU A 407 48.46 11.77 15.34
C GLU A 407 46.99 11.87 15.81
N LEU A 408 46.74 12.09 17.11
CA LEU A 408 45.39 12.39 17.60
C LEU A 408 44.80 13.66 16.96
N VAL A 409 45.63 14.70 16.72
CA VAL A 409 45.19 15.93 16.03
C VAL A 409 44.88 15.65 14.56
N ILE A 410 45.66 14.77 13.91
CA ILE A 410 45.42 14.36 12.53
C ILE A 410 44.11 13.55 12.44
N LEU A 411 43.88 12.64 13.38
CA LEU A 411 42.62 11.90 13.51
C LEU A 411 41.42 12.85 13.65
N ASP A 412 41.50 13.86 14.51
CA ASP A 412 40.43 14.87 14.66
C ASP A 412 40.19 15.64 13.36
N SER A 413 41.25 15.99 12.63
CA SER A 413 41.13 16.67 11.33
C SER A 413 40.48 15.78 10.26
N LEU A 414 40.86 14.50 10.19
CA LEU A 414 40.28 13.50 9.29
C LEU A 414 38.81 13.26 9.63
N ARG A 415 38.50 13.24 10.93
CA ARG A 415 37.14 13.13 11.45
C ARG A 415 36.27 14.29 10.97
N ALA A 416 36.80 15.52 11.01
CA ALA A 416 36.12 16.71 10.52
C ALA A 416 35.90 16.68 8.99
N GLN A 417 36.92 16.28 8.21
CA GLN A 417 36.83 16.20 6.74
C GLN A 417 35.82 15.15 6.26
N LEU A 418 35.78 13.99 6.92
CA LEU A 418 34.82 12.93 6.60
C LEU A 418 33.43 13.18 7.20
N GLY A 419 33.28 14.17 8.08
CA GLY A 419 32.04 14.48 8.78
C GLY A 419 31.62 13.38 9.77
N ILE A 420 32.59 12.77 10.44
CA ILE A 420 32.38 11.71 11.44
C ILE A 420 32.06 12.36 12.80
N THR A 421 30.92 11.99 13.37
CA THR A 421 30.49 12.50 14.69
C THR A 421 31.24 11.81 15.84
N ASP A 422 31.23 12.39 17.05
CA ASP A 422 31.81 11.75 18.25
C ASP A 422 31.23 10.36 18.49
N LYS A 423 29.92 10.22 18.28
CA LYS A 423 29.20 8.96 18.43
C LYS A 423 29.66 7.92 17.40
N ASP A 424 29.87 8.33 16.15
CA ASP A 424 30.36 7.45 15.10
C ASP A 424 31.81 7.02 15.34
N HIS A 425 32.65 7.93 15.84
CA HIS A 425 34.03 7.63 16.24
C HIS A 425 34.09 6.61 17.39
N GLN A 426 33.32 6.84 18.46
CA GLN A 426 33.22 5.89 19.59
C GLN A 426 32.73 4.52 19.12
N LYS A 427 31.76 4.50 18.20
CA LYS A 427 31.26 3.27 17.60
C LYS A 427 32.35 2.56 16.78
N ALA A 428 33.09 3.28 15.93
CA ALA A 428 34.17 2.71 15.13
C ALA A 428 35.28 2.11 16.01
N ILE A 429 35.70 2.81 17.06
CA ILE A 429 36.69 2.30 18.02
C ILE A 429 36.14 1.08 18.77
N ALA A 430 34.89 1.11 19.23
CA ALA A 430 34.29 -0.04 19.91
C ALA A 430 34.27 -1.29 19.00
N GLU A 431 33.85 -1.14 17.74
CA GLU A 431 33.86 -2.23 16.76
C GLU A 431 35.28 -2.72 16.45
N LEU A 432 36.25 -1.82 16.28
CA LEU A 432 37.66 -2.18 16.09
C LEU A 432 38.24 -2.91 17.30
N SER A 433 37.90 -2.47 18.50
CA SER A 433 38.36 -3.10 19.75
C SER A 433 37.77 -4.50 19.94
N ASP A 434 36.57 -4.76 19.40
CA ASP A 434 35.97 -6.09 19.42
C ASP A 434 36.52 -7.01 18.32
N GLU A 435 36.75 -6.48 17.12
CA GLU A 435 37.27 -7.23 15.96
C GLU A 435 38.77 -7.56 16.10
N GLU A 436 39.56 -6.62 16.61
CA GLU A 436 41.03 -6.71 16.66
C GLU A 436 41.59 -6.29 18.02
N ARG A 437 41.21 -7.05 19.06
CA ARG A 437 41.66 -6.83 20.44
C ARG A 437 43.17 -6.68 20.59
N GLN A 438 43.95 -7.35 19.75
CA GLN A 438 45.42 -7.33 19.79
C GLN A 438 46.02 -5.97 19.47
N LEU A 439 45.37 -5.17 18.60
CA LEU A 439 45.84 -3.84 18.21
C LEU A 439 45.72 -2.82 19.36
N PHE A 440 44.78 -3.03 20.27
CA PHE A 440 44.53 -2.14 21.41
C PHE A 440 45.16 -2.64 22.72
N ASP A 441 45.98 -3.69 22.64
CA ASP A 441 46.74 -4.20 23.78
C ASP A 441 47.99 -3.31 24.00
N PRO A 442 48.20 -2.71 25.19
CA PRO A 442 49.38 -1.91 25.50
C PRO A 442 50.73 -2.63 25.29
N ALA A 443 50.72 -3.97 25.18
CA ALA A 443 51.91 -4.78 24.92
C ALA A 443 52.37 -4.82 23.44
N TYR A 444 51.60 -4.24 22.51
CA TYR A 444 51.87 -4.27 21.07
C TYR A 444 52.84 -3.12 20.63
N GLN A 445 54.12 -3.41 20.32
CA GLN A 445 55.15 -2.46 19.85
C GLN A 445 55.38 -2.37 18.30
N GLY A 446 54.32 -2.27 17.49
CA GLY A 446 54.29 -2.20 15.99
C GLY A 446 53.45 -3.35 15.44
N SER A 447 53.54 -3.70 14.15
CA SER A 447 53.96 -5.09 13.99
C SER A 447 55.28 -5.16 14.73
N VAL A 448 55.15 -5.60 15.96
CA VAL A 448 56.17 -5.54 16.99
C VAL A 448 57.41 -6.28 16.50
N GLU A 449 57.18 -7.28 15.66
CA GLU A 449 58.17 -8.03 14.92
C GLU A 449 59.18 -7.14 14.23
N GLN A 450 58.79 -6.18 13.39
CA GLN A 450 59.77 -5.35 12.70
C GLN A 450 60.53 -4.41 13.65
N ARG A 451 59.90 -3.94 14.74
CA ARG A 451 60.57 -3.09 15.72
C ARG A 451 61.56 -3.87 16.59
N LEU A 452 61.25 -5.11 16.96
CA LEU A 452 62.13 -5.96 17.76
C LEU A 452 63.20 -6.64 16.90
N GLN A 453 62.86 -7.05 15.68
CA GLN A 453 63.77 -7.66 14.72
C GLN A 453 64.89 -6.67 14.38
N ARG A 454 64.57 -5.39 14.16
CA ARG A 454 65.56 -4.31 14.03
C ARG A 454 66.34 -4.01 15.31
N GLN A 455 65.69 -3.93 16.47
CA GLN A 455 66.42 -3.69 17.73
C GLN A 455 67.39 -4.82 18.10
N GLN A 456 67.03 -6.07 17.77
CA GLN A 456 67.83 -7.26 18.04
C GLN A 456 68.98 -7.36 17.04
N TYR A 457 68.65 -7.17 15.77
CA TYR A 457 69.61 -7.05 14.69
C TYR A 457 70.66 -5.97 15.02
N ARG A 458 70.25 -4.79 15.52
CA ARG A 458 71.15 -3.74 16.03
C ARG A 458 72.09 -4.18 17.14
N LYS A 459 71.56 -4.82 18.18
CA LYS A 459 72.37 -5.22 19.33
C LYS A 459 73.37 -6.31 18.98
N ASP A 460 72.96 -7.28 18.17
CA ASP A 460 73.83 -8.38 17.77
C ASP A 460 74.92 -7.87 16.83
N LEU A 461 74.60 -6.90 15.99
CA LEU A 461 75.55 -6.16 15.18
C LEU A 461 76.51 -5.29 16.02
N GLU A 462 76.02 -4.51 17.00
CA GLU A 462 76.85 -3.73 17.93
C GLU A 462 77.83 -4.64 18.71
N ARG A 463 77.36 -5.81 19.15
CA ARG A 463 78.22 -6.78 19.87
C ARG A 463 79.35 -7.27 18.98
N ILE A 464 79.02 -7.67 17.75
CA ILE A 464 80.01 -8.15 16.78
C ILE A 464 81.03 -7.06 16.46
N VAL A 465 80.61 -5.80 16.37
CA VAL A 465 81.49 -4.65 16.06
C VAL A 465 82.38 -4.27 17.24
N ILE A 466 81.85 -4.22 18.47
CA ILE A 466 82.62 -3.87 19.67
C ILE A 466 83.66 -4.94 20.01
N GLU A 467 83.32 -6.23 19.87
CA GLU A 467 84.27 -7.34 20.11
C GLU A 467 85.44 -7.30 19.12
N ASN A 468 85.17 -7.06 17.83
CA ASN A 468 86.21 -6.98 16.81
C ASN A 468 87.06 -5.69 16.94
N ALA A 469 86.47 -4.56 17.31
CA ALA A 469 87.20 -3.31 17.57
C ALA A 469 88.15 -3.41 18.79
N ARG A 470 87.76 -4.12 19.87
CA ARG A 470 88.66 -4.41 21.02
C ARG A 470 89.86 -5.28 20.64
N ALA A 471 89.72 -6.09 19.62
CA ALA A 471 90.78 -6.92 19.07
C ALA A 471 91.61 -6.21 17.97
N GLY A 472 91.29 -4.95 17.63
CA GLY A 472 92.06 -4.12 16.68
C GLY A 472 91.84 -4.42 15.19
N ALA A 473 90.76 -5.13 14.82
CA ALA A 473 90.50 -5.56 13.44
C ALA A 473 89.04 -5.33 13.01
N ALA A 474 88.79 -5.28 11.69
CA ALA A 474 87.45 -5.09 11.12
C ALA A 474 86.68 -6.43 10.96
N PRO A 475 85.33 -6.45 11.14
CA PRO A 475 84.51 -7.66 11.04
C PRO A 475 84.50 -8.28 9.63
N SER A 476 84.37 -9.62 9.56
CA SER A 476 84.52 -10.38 8.30
C SER A 476 83.24 -10.42 7.43
N PRO A 477 83.34 -10.41 6.09
CA PRO A 477 82.18 -10.27 5.19
C PRO A 477 81.15 -11.42 5.29
N ALA A 478 81.61 -12.68 5.34
CA ALA A 478 80.72 -13.86 5.32
C ALA A 478 79.90 -14.03 6.61
N THR A 479 80.39 -13.52 7.74
CA THR A 479 79.69 -13.55 9.04
C THR A 479 78.60 -12.48 9.12
N LEU A 480 78.85 -11.33 8.50
CA LEU A 480 77.85 -10.28 8.33
C LEU A 480 76.76 -10.74 7.36
N GLU A 481 77.08 -11.41 6.25
CA GLU A 481 76.11 -11.99 5.30
C GLU A 481 75.19 -13.05 5.95
N ALA A 482 75.72 -13.93 6.80
CA ALA A 482 74.95 -14.97 7.49
C ALA A 482 73.96 -14.42 8.54
N LEU A 483 74.37 -13.40 9.31
CA LEU A 483 73.49 -12.71 10.27
C LEU A 483 72.32 -12.03 9.55
N ARG A 484 72.58 -11.56 8.33
CA ARG A 484 71.60 -10.89 7.48
C ARG A 484 70.55 -11.85 6.93
N ASP A 485 71.00 -12.96 6.36
CA ASP A 485 70.12 -14.02 5.86
C ASP A 485 69.29 -14.67 6.99
N GLU A 486 69.83 -14.72 8.22
CA GLU A 486 69.16 -15.27 9.41
C GLU A 486 68.00 -14.41 9.93
N TYR A 487 68.13 -13.07 9.91
CA TYR A 487 67.05 -12.17 10.32
C TYR A 487 66.13 -11.76 9.15
N GLY A 488 66.36 -12.26 7.93
CA GLY A 488 65.64 -11.79 6.74
C GLY A 488 65.84 -10.29 6.50
N VAL A 489 66.97 -9.77 6.98
CA VAL A 489 67.45 -8.40 6.87
C VAL A 489 68.20 -8.34 5.54
N THR A 490 68.18 -7.21 4.86
CA THR A 490 68.92 -7.02 3.59
C THR A 490 70.27 -6.35 3.86
N ASP A 491 71.25 -6.38 2.94
CA ASP A 491 72.55 -5.65 3.01
C ASP A 491 72.39 -4.26 3.64
N ASP A 492 71.29 -3.63 3.26
CA ASP A 492 70.90 -2.27 3.59
C ASP A 492 70.42 -2.09 5.04
N GLU A 493 69.52 -2.94 5.55
CA GLU A 493 69.09 -2.88 6.96
C GLU A 493 70.26 -3.18 7.91
N GLN A 494 71.29 -3.86 7.39
CA GLN A 494 72.48 -4.26 8.12
C GLN A 494 73.51 -3.17 8.36
N ALA A 495 73.81 -2.36 7.35
CA ALA A 495 74.68 -1.19 7.50
C ALA A 495 74.02 -0.09 8.34
N ALA A 496 72.69 0.04 8.25
CA ALA A 496 71.92 1.11 8.91
C ALA A 496 72.01 1.10 10.44
N GLU A 497 72.23 -0.06 11.05
CA GLU A 497 72.40 -0.21 12.50
C GLU A 497 73.88 -0.19 12.96
N LEU A 498 74.84 -0.19 12.02
CA LEU A 498 76.29 -0.34 12.23
C LEU A 498 77.02 1.01 12.38
N GLU A 499 76.46 2.05 11.77
CA GLU A 499 76.99 3.41 11.83
C GLU A 499 76.25 4.31 12.82
N GLY A 500 74.94 4.07 13.04
CA GLY A 500 74.12 4.83 13.98
C GLY A 500 74.31 4.39 15.41
#